data_AF-A0A948Q4E8-F1
#
_entry.id   AF-A0A948Q4E8-F1
#
_cell.length_a   1.000
_cell.length_b   1.000
_cell.length_c   1.000
_cell.angle_alpha   90.00
_cell.angle_beta   90.00
_cell.angle_gamma   90.00
#
_symmetry.space_group_name_H-M   'P 1'
#
loop_
_entity.id
_entity.type
_entity.pdbx_description
1 polymer ?
#
loop_
_entity_poly.entity_id
_entity_poly.type
_entity_poly.pdbx_seq_one_letter_code
_entity_poly.pdbx_strand_id
1 'polypeptide(L)'
;RLLRLYDITGEQAYLDGALEIAAVMAAAQMTGAPQDEGRWPFRAVPADGTVTQDYTSHLQPAVRFFAEMADRTGDPGYALARDRAWGWLLANPGNAASPSYMRWEGFYEDQSPEMQTGLGDHYSAHEMIAELIERQPAGWQDLVAAILDTVDARYLIEGPGTVFQQYVPVTLEWTGWPEATYASSLQYARTALLLHQALEGDPRQDPAWRDRALAMAAVCSHGQNTRGIAADGRMFTTVKDLVAYFNVDSWYEQNFNTVKYFLEIMALEPGLAPAAGNHILAADRALTLVEYPGAGIAVRYAASGGAGTERIKLAARPAAVMAGGAPLPELAQEPGGADGWYWDPGTGVAVISHSVGPVEVQAVVSGVPDAQSGSGGLRLHAETASTGVVTLEVSTGIDGPVSLEVYDLRGRRIRRLTPGPQVSTGVHVLEWDGRDTAGRRVSSGVYLVQARAAGQRATAKVHWLR
;
A
#
# COMPACT_ATOMS: atom_id res chain seq x y z
N ARG A 1 -11.00 1.56 -10.55
CA ARG A 1 -9.60 1.24 -10.96
C ARG A 1 -9.20 1.99 -12.23
N LEU A 2 -10.03 2.04 -13.27
CA LEU A 2 -9.75 2.75 -14.53
C LEU A 2 -9.35 4.23 -14.32
N LEU A 3 -10.08 4.98 -13.49
CA LEU A 3 -9.73 6.38 -13.20
C LEU A 3 -8.31 6.54 -12.64
N ARG A 4 -7.88 5.65 -11.72
CA ARG A 4 -6.49 5.65 -11.22
C ARG A 4 -5.48 5.31 -12.32
N LEU A 5 -5.81 4.40 -13.23
CA LEU A 5 -4.93 4.09 -14.37
C LEU A 5 -4.80 5.32 -15.28
N TYR A 6 -5.91 5.98 -15.59
CA TYR A 6 -5.89 7.25 -16.31
C TYR A 6 -5.02 8.31 -15.60
N ASP A 7 -5.17 8.47 -14.28
CA ASP A 7 -4.38 9.42 -13.51
C ASP A 7 -2.87 9.13 -13.54
N ILE A 8 -2.49 7.85 -13.63
CA ILE A 8 -1.08 7.42 -13.65
C ILE A 8 -0.49 7.50 -15.06
N THR A 9 -1.22 7.05 -16.09
CA THR A 9 -0.68 6.87 -17.45
C THR A 9 -1.03 8.00 -18.40
N GLY A 10 -2.08 8.78 -18.11
CA GLY A 10 -2.67 9.74 -19.04
C GLY A 10 -3.37 9.09 -20.25
N GLU A 11 -3.52 7.77 -20.29
CA GLU A 11 -4.13 7.08 -21.43
C GLU A 11 -5.65 7.24 -21.43
N GLN A 12 -6.15 8.01 -22.40
CA GLN A 12 -7.57 8.38 -22.52
C GLN A 12 -8.53 7.17 -22.54
N ALA A 13 -8.11 6.03 -23.08
CA ALA A 13 -8.93 4.81 -23.14
C ALA A 13 -9.43 4.36 -21.75
N TYR A 14 -8.66 4.60 -20.69
CA TYR A 14 -9.11 4.28 -19.32
C TYR A 14 -10.22 5.22 -18.85
N LEU A 15 -10.15 6.51 -19.18
CA LEU A 15 -11.20 7.47 -18.84
C LEU A 15 -12.47 7.20 -19.67
N ASP A 16 -12.32 6.91 -20.96
CA ASP A 16 -13.46 6.57 -21.84
C ASP A 16 -14.20 5.34 -21.33
N GLY A 17 -13.47 4.28 -20.95
CA GLY A 17 -14.08 3.09 -20.35
C GLY A 17 -14.74 3.37 -18.99
N ALA A 18 -14.18 4.28 -18.19
CA ALA A 18 -14.82 4.70 -16.93
C ALA A 18 -16.12 5.47 -17.19
N LEU A 19 -16.15 6.36 -18.18
CA LEU A 19 -17.35 7.10 -18.58
C LEU A 19 -18.46 6.16 -19.07
N GLU A 20 -18.12 5.14 -19.86
CA GLU A 20 -19.07 4.13 -20.33
C GLU A 20 -19.68 3.36 -19.15
N ILE A 21 -18.85 2.89 -18.22
CA ILE A 21 -19.30 2.20 -17.00
C ILE A 21 -20.20 3.11 -16.16
N ALA A 22 -19.82 4.38 -15.97
CA ALA A 22 -20.61 5.33 -15.21
C ALA A 22 -22.00 5.56 -15.83
N ALA A 23 -22.07 5.69 -17.16
CA ALA A 23 -23.34 5.86 -17.87
C ALA A 23 -24.25 4.62 -17.71
N VAL A 24 -23.70 3.41 -17.87
CA VAL A 24 -24.45 2.16 -17.69
C VAL A 24 -24.93 2.00 -16.24
N MET A 25 -24.05 2.21 -15.26
CA MET A 25 -24.40 2.10 -13.85
C MET A 25 -25.46 3.14 -13.45
N ALA A 26 -25.33 4.39 -13.89
CA ALA A 26 -26.32 5.43 -13.59
C ALA A 26 -27.69 5.11 -14.19
N ALA A 27 -27.73 4.59 -15.42
CA ALA A 27 -28.97 4.17 -16.08
C ALA A 27 -29.63 2.94 -15.42
N ALA A 28 -28.82 2.05 -14.83
CA ALA A 28 -29.28 0.84 -14.17
C ALA A 28 -29.56 1.01 -12.66
N GLN A 29 -29.38 2.21 -12.10
CA GLN A 29 -29.62 2.45 -10.68
C GLN A 29 -31.11 2.28 -10.35
N MET A 30 -31.40 1.48 -9.33
CA MET A 30 -32.77 1.19 -8.94
C MET A 30 -33.44 2.44 -8.34
N THR A 31 -34.74 2.57 -8.59
CA THR A 31 -35.58 3.63 -8.03
C THR A 31 -36.89 3.03 -7.52
N GLY A 32 -37.51 3.66 -6.51
CA GLY A 32 -38.80 3.23 -5.98
C GLY A 32 -38.86 3.22 -4.46
N ALA A 33 -39.14 2.03 -3.90
CA ALA A 33 -39.33 1.89 -2.45
C ALA A 33 -38.00 2.11 -1.69
N PRO A 34 -38.03 2.48 -0.39
CA PRO A 34 -36.81 2.80 0.36
C PRO A 34 -35.74 1.70 0.39
N GLN A 35 -36.14 0.42 0.29
CA GLN A 35 -35.23 -0.71 0.21
C GLN A 35 -34.51 -0.85 -1.14
N ASP A 36 -34.98 -0.14 -2.18
CA ASP A 36 -34.51 -0.23 -3.56
C ASP A 36 -33.96 1.11 -4.10
N GLU A 37 -34.40 2.25 -3.56
CA GLU A 37 -33.99 3.58 -4.04
C GLU A 37 -32.48 3.78 -3.89
N GLY A 38 -31.78 3.82 -5.03
CA GLY A 38 -30.37 4.17 -5.09
C GLY A 38 -29.37 3.02 -5.07
N ARG A 39 -29.81 1.77 -4.95
CA ARG A 39 -28.92 0.60 -5.01
C ARG A 39 -28.87 -0.05 -6.39
N TRP A 40 -28.05 -1.09 -6.50
CA TRP A 40 -28.00 -2.04 -7.61
C TRP A 40 -28.15 -3.46 -7.05
N PRO A 41 -28.60 -4.43 -7.87
CA PRO A 41 -28.50 -5.83 -7.49
C PRO A 41 -27.03 -6.24 -7.37
N PHE A 42 -26.72 -7.21 -6.52
CA PHE A 42 -25.35 -7.74 -6.41
C PHE A 42 -24.91 -8.45 -7.70
N ARG A 43 -25.80 -9.26 -8.29
CA ARG A 43 -25.53 -9.97 -9.56
C ARG A 43 -26.71 -9.89 -10.49
N ALA A 44 -26.42 -9.51 -11.73
CA ALA A 44 -27.33 -9.62 -12.85
C ALA A 44 -26.63 -10.27 -14.04
N VAL A 45 -27.37 -11.00 -14.86
CA VAL A 45 -26.90 -11.52 -16.14
C VAL A 45 -26.73 -10.34 -17.10
N PRO A 46 -25.52 -10.08 -17.63
CA PRO A 46 -25.30 -8.90 -18.48
C PRO A 46 -26.13 -8.87 -19.76
N ALA A 47 -26.49 -10.04 -20.30
CA ALA A 47 -27.19 -10.14 -21.58
C ALA A 47 -28.67 -9.71 -21.53
N ASP A 48 -29.34 -9.92 -20.39
CA ASP A 48 -30.79 -9.70 -20.27
C ASP A 48 -31.22 -9.00 -18.97
N GLY A 49 -30.28 -8.71 -18.06
CA GLY A 49 -30.54 -8.04 -16.81
C GLY A 49 -31.18 -8.91 -15.73
N THR A 50 -31.29 -10.24 -15.94
CA THR A 50 -31.87 -11.15 -14.95
C THR A 50 -31.05 -11.12 -13.66
N VAL A 51 -31.69 -10.71 -12.56
CA VAL A 51 -31.06 -10.70 -11.23
C VAL A 51 -30.93 -12.12 -10.70
N THR A 52 -29.70 -12.54 -10.43
CA THR A 52 -29.39 -13.87 -9.87
C THR A 52 -29.05 -13.81 -8.39
N GLN A 53 -28.67 -12.63 -7.89
CA GLN A 53 -28.50 -12.35 -6.48
C GLN A 53 -28.79 -10.86 -6.24
N ASP A 54 -29.80 -10.58 -5.42
CA ASP A 54 -30.35 -9.23 -5.31
C ASP A 54 -29.57 -8.35 -4.32
N TYR A 55 -29.46 -8.76 -3.07
CA TYR A 55 -28.96 -7.89 -2.01
C TYR A 55 -27.42 -7.80 -1.99
N THR A 56 -26.90 -6.57 -1.87
CA THR A 56 -25.53 -6.26 -1.44
C THR A 56 -25.52 -4.96 -0.64
N SER A 57 -24.65 -4.91 0.36
CA SER A 57 -24.32 -3.69 1.11
C SER A 57 -23.03 -3.00 0.60
N HIS A 58 -22.38 -3.58 -0.42
CA HIS A 58 -21.08 -3.17 -0.92
C HIS A 58 -21.18 -2.02 -1.95
N LEU A 59 -21.82 -0.91 -1.57
CA LEU A 59 -22.04 0.23 -2.47
C LEU A 59 -20.99 1.35 -2.33
N GLN A 60 -20.08 1.26 -1.35
CA GLN A 60 -19.05 2.27 -1.09
C GLN A 60 -18.17 2.54 -2.32
N PRO A 61 -17.72 1.52 -3.11
CA PRO A 61 -17.00 1.79 -4.34
C PRO A 61 -17.81 2.59 -5.37
N ALA A 62 -19.12 2.36 -5.45
CA ALA A 62 -20.00 3.13 -6.34
C ALA A 62 -20.15 4.57 -5.87
N VAL A 63 -20.28 4.80 -4.55
CA VAL A 63 -20.31 6.14 -3.95
C VAL A 63 -19.03 6.92 -4.31
N ARG A 64 -17.84 6.34 -4.08
CA ARG A 64 -16.56 6.97 -4.45
C ARG A 64 -16.43 7.19 -5.95
N PHE A 65 -16.84 6.20 -6.74
CA PHE A 65 -16.75 6.28 -8.20
C PHE A 65 -17.61 7.41 -8.76
N PHE A 66 -18.88 7.50 -8.35
CA PHE A 66 -19.77 8.57 -8.81
C PHE A 66 -19.38 9.95 -8.25
N ALA A 67 -18.79 10.02 -7.06
CA ALA A 67 -18.17 11.27 -6.57
C ALA A 67 -17.07 11.74 -7.51
N GLU A 68 -16.12 10.86 -7.84
CA GLU A 68 -15.01 11.17 -8.74
C GLU A 68 -15.51 11.53 -10.16
N MET A 69 -16.54 10.84 -10.65
CA MET A 69 -17.16 11.18 -11.94
C MET A 69 -17.80 12.55 -11.92
N ALA A 70 -18.56 12.88 -10.86
CA ALA A 70 -19.19 14.19 -10.72
C ALA A 70 -18.15 15.32 -10.67
N ASP A 71 -17.06 15.13 -9.92
CA ASP A 71 -15.99 16.12 -9.80
C ASP A 71 -15.25 16.35 -11.13
N ARG A 72 -15.06 15.29 -11.92
CA ARG A 72 -14.36 15.37 -13.22
C ARG A 72 -15.22 15.94 -14.34
N THR A 73 -16.49 15.58 -14.40
CA THR A 73 -17.36 15.96 -15.52
C THR A 73 -18.24 17.17 -15.24
N GLY A 74 -18.45 17.51 -13.97
CA GLY A 74 -19.46 18.49 -13.55
C GLY A 74 -20.90 18.05 -13.80
N ASP A 75 -21.14 16.76 -14.11
CA ASP A 75 -22.47 16.25 -14.43
C ASP A 75 -23.30 16.04 -13.16
N PRO A 76 -24.44 16.74 -12.99
CA PRO A 76 -25.31 16.59 -11.83
C PRO A 76 -25.95 15.19 -11.72
N GLY A 77 -26.03 14.43 -12.82
CA GLY A 77 -26.52 13.06 -12.82
C GLY A 77 -25.63 12.10 -12.04
N TYR A 78 -24.31 12.26 -12.13
CA TYR A 78 -23.37 11.46 -11.33
C TYR A 78 -23.40 11.85 -9.85
N ALA A 79 -23.53 13.14 -9.54
CA ALA A 79 -23.73 13.59 -8.17
C ALA A 79 -25.01 13.00 -7.57
N LEU A 80 -26.11 12.98 -8.33
CA LEU A 80 -27.37 12.37 -7.91
C LEU A 80 -27.23 10.85 -7.69
N ALA A 81 -26.54 10.13 -8.58
CA ALA A 81 -26.32 8.70 -8.45
C ALA A 81 -25.50 8.36 -7.19
N ARG A 82 -24.44 9.13 -6.90
CA ARG A 82 -23.67 9.07 -5.65
C ARG A 82 -24.59 9.26 -4.44
N ASP A 83 -25.36 10.34 -4.43
CA ASP A 83 -26.18 10.73 -3.27
C ASP A 83 -27.27 9.71 -2.97
N ARG A 84 -27.85 9.12 -4.01
CA ARG A 84 -28.79 8.00 -3.88
C ARG A 84 -28.15 6.76 -3.28
N ALA A 85 -26.98 6.34 -3.77
CA ALA A 85 -26.27 5.18 -3.23
C ALA A 85 -25.86 5.40 -1.77
N TRP A 86 -25.38 6.60 -1.44
CA TRP A 86 -25.04 6.98 -0.07
C TRP A 86 -26.26 7.03 0.84
N GLY A 87 -27.35 7.64 0.37
CA GLY A 87 -28.63 7.68 1.08
C GLY A 87 -29.17 6.28 1.36
N TRP A 88 -29.05 5.35 0.40
CA TRP A 88 -29.44 3.96 0.60
C TRP A 88 -28.64 3.28 1.71
N LEU A 89 -27.31 3.44 1.74
CA LEU A 89 -26.43 2.87 2.79
C LEU A 89 -26.84 3.37 4.19
N LEU A 90 -27.12 4.67 4.32
CA LEU A 90 -27.57 5.26 5.59
C LEU A 90 -28.97 4.80 5.98
N ALA A 91 -29.90 4.71 5.02
CA ALA A 91 -31.30 4.37 5.27
C ALA A 91 -31.52 2.87 5.52
N ASN A 92 -30.60 2.01 5.05
CA ASN A 92 -30.74 0.56 5.08
C ASN A 92 -29.75 -0.08 6.08
N PRO A 93 -28.53 -0.50 5.70
CA PRO A 93 -27.65 -1.15 6.66
C PRO A 93 -27.19 -0.23 7.81
N GLY A 94 -27.22 1.10 7.61
CA GLY A 94 -26.89 2.10 8.63
C GLY A 94 -28.04 2.51 9.57
N ASN A 95 -29.27 2.03 9.37
CA ASN A 95 -30.43 2.48 10.12
C ASN A 95 -31.00 1.39 11.03
N ALA A 96 -31.01 1.62 12.34
CA ALA A 96 -31.52 0.66 13.33
C ALA A 96 -33.00 0.27 13.15
N ALA A 97 -33.79 1.08 12.44
CA ALA A 97 -35.19 0.77 12.12
C ALA A 97 -35.36 -0.07 10.83
N SER A 98 -34.28 -0.28 10.07
CA SER A 98 -34.31 -1.03 8.81
C SER A 98 -34.26 -2.55 9.06
N PRO A 99 -34.98 -3.37 8.27
CA PRO A 99 -34.83 -4.82 8.32
C PRO A 99 -33.44 -5.31 7.88
N SER A 100 -32.64 -4.45 7.26
CA SER A 100 -31.26 -4.74 6.85
C SER A 100 -30.20 -4.10 7.75
N TYR A 101 -30.58 -3.57 8.92
CA TYR A 101 -29.62 -2.99 9.86
C TYR A 101 -28.46 -3.95 10.16
N MET A 102 -27.23 -3.48 10.02
CA MET A 102 -26.01 -4.29 10.24
C MET A 102 -25.92 -5.57 9.39
N ARG A 103 -26.64 -5.62 8.27
CA ARG A 103 -26.54 -6.67 7.26
C ARG A 103 -25.45 -6.29 6.25
N TRP A 104 -24.23 -6.70 6.58
CA TRP A 104 -23.05 -6.53 5.73
C TRP A 104 -22.85 -7.81 4.93
N GLU A 105 -23.18 -7.81 3.64
CA GLU A 105 -23.02 -8.97 2.74
C GLU A 105 -22.90 -8.50 1.27
N GLY A 106 -22.54 -9.44 0.39
CA GLY A 106 -22.47 -9.22 -1.06
C GLY A 106 -21.21 -8.49 -1.51
N PHE A 107 -20.05 -8.89 -0.97
CA PHE A 107 -18.72 -8.47 -1.44
C PHE A 107 -18.04 -9.54 -2.31
N TYR A 108 -17.89 -10.77 -1.79
CA TYR A 108 -17.09 -11.83 -2.42
C TYR A 108 -17.67 -12.32 -3.75
N GLU A 109 -17.05 -12.01 -4.88
CA GLU A 109 -17.59 -12.28 -6.21
C GLU A 109 -17.29 -13.68 -6.76
N ASP A 110 -16.30 -14.38 -6.20
CA ASP A 110 -15.78 -15.67 -6.66
C ASP A 110 -16.58 -16.88 -6.13
N GLN A 111 -17.67 -16.63 -5.40
CA GLN A 111 -18.54 -17.63 -4.78
C GLN A 111 -19.91 -17.69 -5.46
N SER A 112 -20.53 -18.87 -5.52
CA SER A 112 -21.91 -19.02 -6.02
C SER A 112 -22.92 -18.31 -5.10
N PRO A 113 -24.10 -17.91 -5.61
CA PRO A 113 -25.14 -17.28 -4.80
C PRO A 113 -25.56 -18.10 -3.56
N GLU A 114 -25.57 -19.44 -3.68
CA GLU A 114 -25.90 -20.35 -2.58
C GLU A 114 -24.86 -20.31 -1.45
N MET A 115 -23.60 -20.03 -1.78
CA MET A 115 -22.51 -19.91 -0.80
C MET A 115 -22.49 -18.55 -0.08
N GLN A 116 -23.32 -17.59 -0.49
CA GLN A 116 -23.31 -16.22 0.07
C GLN A 116 -24.61 -15.83 0.75
N THR A 117 -25.72 -16.45 0.37
CA THR A 117 -27.05 -16.02 0.84
C THR A 117 -27.18 -16.16 2.36
N GLY A 118 -27.41 -15.04 3.05
CA GLY A 118 -27.52 -15.00 4.51
C GLY A 118 -26.18 -15.10 5.26
N LEU A 119 -25.06 -15.05 4.53
CA LEU A 119 -23.71 -15.05 5.07
C LEU A 119 -23.15 -13.63 4.98
N GLY A 120 -22.75 -13.09 6.12
CA GLY A 120 -22.17 -11.74 6.19
C GLY A 120 -20.68 -11.69 5.90
N ASP A 121 -20.21 -10.52 5.46
CA ASP A 121 -18.81 -10.11 5.33
C ASP A 121 -18.45 -8.93 6.25
N HIS A 122 -17.16 -8.78 6.58
CA HIS A 122 -16.67 -7.63 7.33
C HIS A 122 -16.16 -6.50 6.41
N TYR A 123 -15.88 -6.79 5.13
CA TYR A 123 -15.27 -5.83 4.21
C TYR A 123 -16.17 -4.61 3.99
N SER A 124 -17.46 -4.84 3.69
CA SER A 124 -18.44 -3.79 3.48
C SER A 124 -18.66 -2.95 4.75
N ALA A 125 -18.59 -3.57 5.93
CA ALA A 125 -18.67 -2.89 7.21
C ALA A 125 -17.49 -1.92 7.41
N HIS A 126 -16.25 -2.37 7.15
CA HIS A 126 -15.07 -1.52 7.25
C HIS A 126 -15.06 -0.38 6.23
N GLU A 127 -15.48 -0.63 5.00
CA GLU A 127 -15.62 0.43 3.99
C GLU A 127 -16.68 1.46 4.41
N MET A 128 -17.78 1.03 5.04
CA MET A 128 -18.78 1.94 5.59
C MET A 128 -18.21 2.82 6.71
N ILE A 129 -17.40 2.26 7.62
CA ILE A 129 -16.72 3.06 8.66
C ILE A 129 -15.84 4.15 8.01
N ALA A 130 -15.08 3.80 6.97
CA ALA A 130 -14.25 4.77 6.26
C ALA A 130 -15.10 5.91 5.64
N GLU A 131 -16.21 5.59 4.96
CA GLU A 131 -17.12 6.61 4.41
C GLU A 131 -17.73 7.50 5.48
N LEU A 132 -18.11 6.95 6.63
CA LEU A 132 -18.72 7.70 7.73
C LEU A 132 -17.73 8.67 8.38
N ILE A 133 -16.48 8.26 8.56
CA ILE A 133 -15.41 9.11 9.10
C ILE A 133 -15.09 10.27 8.14
N GLU A 134 -15.10 10.01 6.84
CA GLU A 134 -14.85 11.02 5.80
C GLU A 134 -16.01 12.01 5.68
N ARG A 135 -17.26 11.52 5.65
CA ARG A 135 -18.45 12.33 5.34
C ARG A 135 -19.14 12.94 6.55
N GLN A 136 -18.94 12.35 7.73
CA GLN A 136 -19.47 12.79 9.03
C GLN A 136 -20.95 13.21 9.02
N PRO A 137 -21.89 12.39 8.50
CA PRO A 137 -23.32 12.70 8.60
C PRO A 137 -23.79 12.74 10.07
N ALA A 138 -24.97 13.30 10.33
CA ALA A 138 -25.51 13.33 11.70
C ALA A 138 -25.56 11.92 12.32
N GLY A 139 -25.03 11.78 13.54
CA GLY A 139 -24.99 10.51 14.27
C GLY A 139 -23.92 9.52 13.78
N TRP A 140 -22.97 9.95 12.94
CA TRP A 140 -21.94 9.06 12.41
C TRP A 140 -21.13 8.37 13.50
N GLN A 141 -20.82 9.04 14.62
CA GLN A 141 -20.02 8.50 15.73
C GLN A 141 -20.67 7.26 16.36
N ASP A 142 -21.98 7.32 16.62
CA ASP A 142 -22.73 6.20 17.18
C ASP A 142 -22.78 5.04 16.17
N LEU A 143 -22.95 5.35 14.88
CA LEU A 143 -23.03 4.35 13.84
C LEU A 143 -21.69 3.64 13.63
N VAL A 144 -20.56 4.35 13.55
CA VAL A 144 -19.24 3.71 13.35
C VAL A 144 -18.86 2.79 14.51
N ALA A 145 -19.18 3.19 15.76
CA ALA A 145 -18.96 2.35 16.93
C ALA A 145 -19.81 1.07 16.86
N ALA A 146 -21.10 1.20 16.56
CA ALA A 146 -22.01 0.06 16.42
C ALA A 146 -21.61 -0.90 15.27
N ILE A 147 -21.06 -0.37 14.17
CA ILE A 147 -20.54 -1.20 13.07
C ILE A 147 -19.33 -2.00 13.56
N LEU A 148 -18.35 -1.36 14.21
CA LEU A 148 -17.16 -2.06 14.68
C LEU A 148 -17.49 -3.09 15.76
N ASP A 149 -18.40 -2.79 16.69
CA ASP A 149 -18.91 -3.75 17.68
C ASP A 149 -19.57 -4.97 17.03
N THR A 150 -20.30 -4.76 15.93
CA THR A 150 -20.90 -5.85 15.14
C THR A 150 -19.81 -6.71 14.49
N VAL A 151 -18.74 -6.08 13.97
CA VAL A 151 -17.60 -6.81 13.41
C VAL A 151 -16.88 -7.60 14.50
N ASP A 152 -16.64 -7.01 15.66
CA ASP A 152 -16.07 -7.68 16.84
C ASP A 152 -16.86 -8.93 17.19
N ALA A 153 -18.18 -8.78 17.37
CA ALA A 153 -19.05 -9.87 17.79
C ALA A 153 -19.10 -11.05 16.79
N ARG A 154 -18.84 -10.79 15.50
CA ARG A 154 -18.98 -11.81 14.43
C ARG A 154 -17.66 -12.43 13.99
N TYR A 155 -16.58 -11.66 13.97
CA TYR A 155 -15.36 -12.05 13.27
C TYR A 155 -14.12 -12.05 14.16
N LEU A 156 -14.13 -11.35 15.29
CA LEU A 156 -12.95 -11.25 16.15
C LEU A 156 -12.67 -12.57 16.87
N ILE A 157 -11.40 -12.97 16.83
CA ILE A 157 -10.87 -14.08 17.59
C ILE A 157 -9.79 -13.55 18.52
N GLU A 158 -10.02 -13.68 19.82
CA GLU A 158 -9.10 -13.23 20.86
C GLU A 158 -9.05 -14.21 22.04
N GLY A 159 -8.00 -14.08 22.85
CA GLY A 159 -7.85 -14.82 24.10
C GLY A 159 -7.14 -16.19 24.00
N PRO A 160 -6.75 -16.75 25.15
CA PRO A 160 -6.07 -18.04 25.22
C PRO A 160 -7.03 -19.21 24.91
N GLY A 161 -6.50 -20.27 24.29
CA GLY A 161 -7.27 -21.51 24.02
C GLY A 161 -7.94 -21.58 22.65
N THR A 162 -7.71 -20.59 21.78
CA THR A 162 -8.11 -20.65 20.37
C THR A 162 -7.23 -21.64 19.60
N VAL A 163 -7.71 -22.13 18.45
CA VAL A 163 -6.90 -22.95 17.53
C VAL A 163 -5.66 -22.20 17.00
N PHE A 164 -5.64 -20.88 17.12
CA PHE A 164 -4.54 -20.00 16.72
C PHE A 164 -3.52 -19.74 17.85
N GLN A 165 -3.74 -20.32 19.03
CA GLN A 165 -2.82 -20.26 20.17
C GLN A 165 -2.41 -18.81 20.53
N GLN A 166 -1.13 -18.47 20.36
CA GLN A 166 -0.55 -17.16 20.66
C GLN A 166 -0.67 -16.15 19.50
N TYR A 167 -1.21 -16.56 18.35
CA TYR A 167 -1.36 -15.73 17.15
C TYR A 167 -2.74 -15.08 17.10
N VAL A 168 -3.09 -14.37 18.17
CA VAL A 168 -4.32 -13.60 18.35
C VAL A 168 -3.96 -12.24 18.97
N PRO A 169 -4.77 -11.17 18.80
CA PRO A 169 -6.05 -11.13 18.10
C PRO A 169 -5.93 -11.21 16.57
N VAL A 170 -6.95 -11.76 15.92
CA VAL A 170 -7.13 -11.81 14.45
C VAL A 170 -8.62 -11.84 14.11
N THR A 171 -8.98 -11.61 12.85
CA THR A 171 -10.37 -11.70 12.38
C THR A 171 -10.56 -12.80 11.33
N LEU A 172 -11.75 -13.41 11.35
CA LEU A 172 -12.22 -14.29 10.28
C LEU A 172 -12.53 -13.50 9.01
N GLU A 173 -12.23 -14.08 7.85
CA GLU A 173 -12.42 -13.39 6.56
C GLU A 173 -13.89 -13.26 6.15
N TRP A 174 -14.72 -14.28 6.30
CA TRP A 174 -16.17 -14.12 6.21
C TRP A 174 -16.88 -15.36 6.73
N THR A 175 -18.20 -15.29 6.87
CA THR A 175 -18.98 -16.37 7.49
C THR A 175 -19.06 -17.65 6.64
N GLY A 176 -18.96 -17.56 5.32
CA GLY A 176 -18.94 -18.73 4.44
C GLY A 176 -17.56 -19.36 4.23
N TRP A 177 -16.48 -18.64 4.56
CA TRP A 177 -15.13 -19.19 4.65
C TRP A 177 -14.44 -18.63 5.91
N PRO A 178 -14.70 -19.24 7.08
CA PRO A 178 -14.25 -18.74 8.37
C PRO A 178 -12.77 -19.09 8.63
N GLU A 179 -11.88 -18.61 7.77
CA GLU A 179 -10.43 -18.66 7.98
C GLU A 179 -9.91 -17.31 8.51
N ALA A 180 -8.94 -17.35 9.44
CA ALA A 180 -8.33 -16.14 9.99
C ALA A 180 -7.21 -15.65 9.07
N THR A 181 -7.47 -14.59 8.32
CA THR A 181 -6.54 -14.11 7.28
C THR A 181 -5.88 -12.79 7.62
N TYR A 182 -4.69 -12.58 7.06
CA TYR A 182 -3.92 -11.36 7.32
C TYR A 182 -4.59 -10.14 6.73
N ALA A 183 -5.17 -10.27 5.53
CA ALA A 183 -5.89 -9.18 4.89
C ALA A 183 -7.10 -8.74 5.74
N SER A 184 -7.89 -9.68 6.25
CA SER A 184 -9.02 -9.39 7.13
C SER A 184 -8.55 -8.71 8.42
N SER A 185 -7.56 -9.29 9.09
CA SER A 185 -7.04 -8.79 10.37
C SER A 185 -6.41 -7.40 10.24
N LEU A 186 -5.70 -7.12 9.15
CA LEU A 186 -5.11 -5.80 8.92
C LEU A 186 -6.14 -4.77 8.45
N GLN A 187 -7.18 -5.16 7.72
CA GLN A 187 -8.29 -4.26 7.42
C GLN A 187 -9.01 -3.83 8.69
N TYR A 188 -9.23 -4.78 9.61
CA TYR A 188 -9.74 -4.48 10.94
C TYR A 188 -8.82 -3.51 11.66
N ALA A 189 -7.54 -3.84 11.79
CA ALA A 189 -6.56 -3.02 12.52
C ALA A 189 -6.51 -1.59 11.97
N ARG A 190 -6.46 -1.44 10.64
CA ARG A 190 -6.52 -0.15 9.95
C ARG A 190 -7.79 0.62 10.29
N THR A 191 -8.93 -0.04 10.34
CA THR A 191 -10.23 0.60 10.60
C THR A 191 -10.38 1.00 12.06
N ALA A 192 -9.94 0.14 12.99
CA ALA A 192 -9.92 0.42 14.42
C ALA A 192 -9.01 1.61 14.77
N LEU A 193 -7.83 1.72 14.14
CA LEU A 193 -6.96 2.88 14.30
C LEU A 193 -7.57 4.15 13.72
N LEU A 194 -8.13 4.08 12.51
CA LEU A 194 -8.79 5.22 11.88
C LEU A 194 -9.95 5.72 12.76
N LEU A 195 -10.76 4.81 13.28
CA LEU A 195 -11.87 5.14 14.18
C LEU A 195 -11.38 5.75 15.49
N HIS A 196 -10.37 5.15 16.11
CA HIS A 196 -9.78 5.66 17.34
C HIS A 196 -9.29 7.11 17.16
N GLN A 197 -8.64 7.44 16.04
CA GLN A 197 -8.20 8.81 15.75
C GLN A 197 -9.38 9.75 15.44
N ALA A 198 -10.36 9.30 14.65
CA ALA A 198 -11.52 10.11 14.28
C ALA A 198 -12.39 10.50 15.50
N LEU A 199 -12.37 9.70 16.57
CA LEU A 199 -13.09 9.95 17.81
C LEU A 199 -12.22 10.56 18.91
N GLU A 200 -11.05 11.13 18.60
CA GLU A 200 -10.21 11.77 19.61
C GLU A 200 -10.97 12.87 20.38
N GLY A 201 -11.08 12.69 21.70
CA GLY A 201 -11.84 13.59 22.59
C GLY A 201 -13.35 13.30 22.67
N ASP A 202 -13.88 12.34 21.91
CA ASP A 202 -15.26 11.85 22.02
C ASP A 202 -15.36 10.73 23.06
N PRO A 203 -16.39 10.71 23.93
CA PRO A 203 -16.53 9.67 24.96
C PRO A 203 -16.72 8.24 24.42
N ARG A 204 -17.01 8.08 23.13
CA ARG A 204 -17.11 6.77 22.46
C ARG A 204 -15.76 6.22 22.01
N GLN A 205 -14.68 7.00 22.11
CA GLN A 205 -13.34 6.52 21.82
C GLN A 205 -12.97 5.39 22.79
N ASP A 206 -12.65 4.21 22.25
CA ASP A 206 -12.17 3.08 23.05
C ASP A 206 -10.66 2.85 22.81
N PRO A 207 -9.80 3.04 23.83
CA PRO A 207 -8.38 2.72 23.74
C PRO A 207 -8.09 1.26 23.35
N ALA A 208 -8.99 0.33 23.68
CA ALA A 208 -8.82 -1.09 23.36
C ALA A 208 -8.80 -1.34 21.84
N TRP A 209 -9.46 -0.49 21.03
CA TRP A 209 -9.40 -0.60 19.57
C TRP A 209 -7.98 -0.38 19.05
N ARG A 210 -7.27 0.62 19.59
CA ARG A 210 -5.88 0.90 19.23
C ARG A 210 -4.97 -0.24 19.66
N ASP A 211 -5.07 -0.67 20.92
CA ASP A 211 -4.23 -1.74 21.44
C ASP A 211 -4.43 -3.06 20.67
N ARG A 212 -5.69 -3.39 20.35
CA ARG A 212 -6.04 -4.56 19.54
C ARG A 212 -5.49 -4.44 18.12
N ALA A 213 -5.62 -3.29 17.47
CA ALA A 213 -5.09 -3.07 16.13
C ALA A 213 -3.58 -3.24 16.06
N LEU A 214 -2.85 -2.68 17.03
CA LEU A 214 -1.40 -2.84 17.13
C LEU A 214 -0.99 -4.30 17.38
N ALA A 215 -1.74 -5.01 18.22
CA ALA A 215 -1.52 -6.43 18.45
C ALA A 215 -1.77 -7.28 17.18
N MET A 216 -2.84 -6.99 16.42
CA MET A 216 -3.10 -7.64 15.12
C MET A 216 -1.95 -7.39 14.12
N ALA A 217 -1.50 -6.14 14.00
CA ALA A 217 -0.37 -5.79 13.13
C ALA A 217 0.92 -6.53 13.55
N ALA A 218 1.16 -6.70 14.86
CA ALA A 218 2.27 -7.48 15.39
C ALA A 218 2.15 -8.98 15.06
N VAL A 219 0.96 -9.58 15.17
CA VAL A 219 0.73 -10.99 14.78
C VAL A 219 1.01 -11.18 13.29
N CYS A 220 0.44 -10.35 12.42
CA CYS A 220 0.59 -10.47 10.97
C CYS A 220 2.04 -10.21 10.51
N SER A 221 2.77 -9.30 11.16
CA SER A 221 4.19 -9.06 10.84
C SER A 221 5.12 -10.15 11.38
N HIS A 222 4.84 -10.70 12.57
CA HIS A 222 5.61 -11.81 13.14
C HIS A 222 5.62 -13.03 12.22
N GLY A 223 4.48 -13.33 11.59
CA GLY A 223 4.36 -14.42 10.65
C GLY A 223 5.25 -14.32 9.41
N GLN A 224 5.88 -13.17 9.14
CA GLN A 224 6.75 -12.97 7.98
C GLN A 224 8.20 -13.47 8.17
N ASN A 225 8.67 -13.68 9.41
CA ASN A 225 10.13 -13.80 9.67
C ASN A 225 10.59 -15.14 10.31
N THR A 226 9.73 -15.89 10.98
CA THR A 226 10.24 -16.86 11.98
C THR A 226 10.78 -18.20 11.47
N ARG A 227 10.80 -18.47 10.16
CA ARG A 227 11.15 -19.83 9.67
C ARG A 227 12.26 -19.90 8.62
N GLY A 228 12.88 -18.77 8.23
CA GLY A 228 13.90 -18.77 7.18
C GLY A 228 13.38 -19.17 5.78
N ILE A 229 12.06 -19.23 5.62
CA ILE A 229 11.37 -19.63 4.38
C ILE A 229 11.13 -18.40 3.47
N ALA A 230 11.22 -17.17 3.99
CA ALA A 230 10.84 -15.95 3.28
C ALA A 230 11.82 -14.77 3.42
N ALA A 231 13.14 -15.01 3.36
CA ALA A 231 14.11 -13.91 3.14
C ALA A 231 13.92 -13.21 1.77
N ASP A 232 13.02 -13.73 0.93
CA ASP A 232 12.63 -13.23 -0.38
C ASP A 232 11.33 -12.40 -0.37
N GLY A 233 10.75 -12.11 0.81
CA GLY A 233 9.59 -11.22 0.94
C GLY A 233 8.23 -11.88 0.74
N ARG A 234 8.12 -13.21 0.80
CA ARG A 234 6.85 -13.93 0.80
C ARG A 234 6.08 -13.77 2.13
N MET A 235 4.76 -13.82 2.06
CA MET A 235 3.85 -13.70 3.21
C MET A 235 2.85 -14.85 3.24
N PHE A 236 2.52 -15.36 4.42
CA PHE A 236 1.39 -16.28 4.61
C PHE A 236 0.06 -15.57 4.38
N THR A 237 -0.94 -16.32 3.92
CA THR A 237 -2.30 -15.81 3.73
C THR A 237 -3.09 -15.85 5.04
N THR A 238 -2.94 -16.95 5.79
CA THR A 238 -3.74 -17.23 6.98
C THR A 238 -2.88 -17.51 8.19
N VAL A 239 -3.44 -17.31 9.39
CA VAL A 239 -2.80 -17.74 10.64
C VAL A 239 -2.68 -19.27 10.72
N LYS A 240 -3.62 -19.99 10.08
CA LYS A 240 -3.57 -21.45 9.96
C LYS A 240 -2.26 -21.92 9.32
N ASP A 241 -1.75 -21.19 8.34
CA ASP A 241 -0.47 -21.51 7.68
C ASP A 241 0.72 -21.47 8.66
N LEU A 242 0.65 -20.58 9.67
CA LEU A 242 1.64 -20.55 10.75
C LEU A 242 1.57 -21.80 11.63
N VAL A 243 0.36 -22.22 12.03
CA VAL A 243 0.19 -23.31 13.02
C VAL A 243 0.22 -24.71 12.40
N ALA A 244 -0.24 -24.88 11.16
CA ALA A 244 -0.49 -26.19 10.55
C ALA A 244 0.55 -26.65 9.51
N TYR A 245 1.53 -25.81 9.14
CA TYR A 245 2.65 -26.18 8.25
C TYR A 245 2.17 -26.88 6.96
N PHE A 246 1.30 -26.23 6.18
CA PHE A 246 1.12 -26.68 4.80
C PHE A 246 2.35 -26.24 4.00
N ASN A 247 2.91 -27.18 3.24
CA ASN A 247 4.06 -27.00 2.36
C ASN A 247 3.71 -26.11 1.14
N VAL A 248 3.03 -24.98 1.36
CA VAL A 248 2.59 -24.03 0.36
C VAL A 248 3.47 -22.80 0.43
N ASP A 249 4.42 -22.76 -0.49
CA ASP A 249 5.02 -21.54 -1.02
C ASP A 249 3.91 -20.71 -1.70
N SER A 250 2.95 -20.16 -0.94
CA SER A 250 1.89 -19.36 -1.53
C SER A 250 2.48 -18.00 -1.90
N TRP A 251 2.52 -17.73 -3.20
CA TRP A 251 2.81 -16.40 -3.71
C TRP A 251 1.70 -15.44 -3.27
N TYR A 252 1.93 -14.16 -3.56
CA TYR A 252 1.04 -13.01 -3.45
C TYR A 252 -0.45 -13.17 -3.85
N GLU A 253 -0.92 -14.34 -4.27
CA GLU A 253 -2.22 -14.60 -4.88
C GLU A 253 -3.44 -14.25 -4.03
N GLN A 254 -3.32 -14.15 -2.69
CA GLN A 254 -4.42 -13.70 -1.82
C GLN A 254 -4.06 -12.55 -0.85
N ASN A 255 -2.83 -12.03 -0.93
CA ASN A 255 -2.30 -11.04 0.01
C ASN A 255 -2.24 -9.60 -0.55
N PHE A 256 -2.97 -9.32 -1.63
CA PHE A 256 -2.89 -8.03 -2.35
C PHE A 256 -3.11 -6.80 -1.45
N ASN A 257 -3.96 -6.93 -0.43
CA ASN A 257 -4.28 -5.81 0.47
C ASN A 257 -3.38 -5.76 1.71
N THR A 258 -2.65 -6.82 2.06
CA THR A 258 -1.83 -6.90 3.29
C THR A 258 -0.79 -5.78 3.34
N VAL A 259 -0.02 -5.60 2.24
CA VAL A 259 0.97 -4.52 2.14
C VAL A 259 0.31 -3.14 2.19
N LYS A 260 -0.81 -2.98 1.46
CA LYS A 260 -1.60 -1.75 1.47
C LYS A 260 -2.03 -1.37 2.89
N TYR A 261 -2.60 -2.30 3.65
CA TYR A 261 -3.06 -2.01 5.01
C TYR A 261 -1.90 -1.75 5.97
N PHE A 262 -0.74 -2.39 5.82
CA PHE A 262 0.44 -1.99 6.60
C PHE A 262 0.86 -0.56 6.32
N LEU A 263 0.86 -0.12 5.06
CA LEU A 263 1.16 1.28 4.71
C LEU A 263 0.15 2.24 5.34
N GLU A 264 -1.14 1.93 5.25
CA GLU A 264 -2.21 2.74 5.87
C GLU A 264 -2.09 2.76 7.41
N ILE A 265 -1.80 1.62 8.03
CA ILE A 265 -1.57 1.51 9.47
C ILE A 265 -0.35 2.34 9.88
N MET A 266 0.74 2.32 9.11
CA MET A 266 1.91 3.16 9.39
C MET A 266 1.63 4.64 9.14
N ALA A 267 0.69 5.00 8.25
CA ALA A 267 0.25 6.38 8.10
C ALA A 267 -0.53 6.88 9.33
N LEU A 268 -1.37 6.01 9.92
CA LEU A 268 -2.10 6.28 11.15
C LEU A 268 -1.18 6.25 12.38
N GLU A 269 -0.24 5.31 12.43
CA GLU A 269 0.71 5.10 13.53
C GLU A 269 2.16 5.16 13.00
N PRO A 270 2.71 6.37 12.73
CA PRO A 270 4.03 6.55 12.12
C PRO A 270 5.20 5.94 12.92
N GLY A 271 5.00 5.68 14.21
CA GLY A 271 5.97 5.00 15.06
C GLY A 271 6.23 3.54 14.65
N LEU A 272 5.32 2.92 13.88
CA LEU A 272 5.50 1.56 13.34
C LEU A 272 6.42 1.53 12.11
N ALA A 273 6.60 2.66 11.42
CA ALA A 273 7.51 2.75 10.29
C ALA A 273 8.98 2.66 10.76
N PRO A 274 9.87 1.98 10.02
CA PRO A 274 11.28 1.85 10.41
C PRO A 274 11.95 3.20 10.66
N ALA A 275 12.51 3.39 11.86
CA ALA A 275 13.08 4.68 12.28
C ALA A 275 14.27 5.16 11.41
N ALA A 276 15.02 4.23 10.82
CA ALA A 276 16.18 4.53 9.99
C ALA A 276 15.85 4.74 8.49
N GLY A 277 14.59 4.58 8.10
CA GLY A 277 14.15 4.63 6.71
C GLY A 277 13.35 5.88 6.38
N ASN A 278 13.39 6.28 5.10
CA ASN A 278 12.47 7.27 4.55
C ASN A 278 11.33 6.52 3.87
N HIS A 279 10.09 6.87 4.19
CA HIS A 279 8.90 6.19 3.68
C HIS A 279 7.79 7.19 3.44
N ILE A 280 7.28 7.26 2.21
CA ILE A 280 5.99 7.90 1.96
C ILE A 280 4.91 7.03 2.61
N LEU A 281 4.22 7.59 3.60
CA LEU A 281 3.18 6.91 4.36
C LEU A 281 1.81 7.08 3.71
N ALA A 282 1.51 8.27 3.21
CA ALA A 282 0.24 8.59 2.55
C ALA A 282 0.42 9.67 1.48
N ALA A 283 -0.48 9.66 0.50
CA ALA A 283 -0.63 10.67 -0.53
C ALA A 283 -2.12 10.81 -0.86
N ASP A 284 -2.60 12.04 -1.05
CA ASP A 284 -3.98 12.31 -1.46
C ASP A 284 -4.21 12.09 -2.98
N ARG A 285 -3.13 12.10 -3.76
CA ARG A 285 -3.09 11.82 -5.20
C ARG A 285 -2.25 10.58 -5.50
N ALA A 286 -2.52 9.97 -6.66
CA ALA A 286 -1.69 8.87 -7.14
C ALA A 286 -0.26 9.36 -7.44
N LEU A 287 0.75 8.65 -6.93
CA LEU A 287 2.14 8.96 -7.22
C LEU A 287 2.56 8.33 -8.55
N THR A 288 3.18 9.13 -9.42
CA THR A 288 3.69 8.72 -10.74
C THR A 288 5.21 8.50 -10.75
N LEU A 289 5.90 8.99 -9.71
CA LEU A 289 7.33 8.79 -9.46
C LEU A 289 7.54 8.64 -7.96
N VAL A 290 8.35 7.65 -7.56
CA VAL A 290 8.89 7.55 -6.19
C VAL A 290 10.33 7.04 -6.28
N GLU A 291 11.26 7.81 -5.78
CA GLU A 291 12.69 7.49 -5.72
C GLU A 291 13.22 7.77 -4.32
N TYR A 292 14.16 6.94 -3.87
CA TYR A 292 14.95 7.15 -2.65
C TYR A 292 16.43 7.20 -3.04
N PRO A 293 16.92 8.31 -3.61
CA PRO A 293 18.21 8.32 -4.30
C PRO A 293 19.43 8.13 -3.37
N GLY A 294 19.31 8.49 -2.08
CA GLY A 294 20.50 8.78 -1.29
C GLY A 294 21.18 10.04 -1.82
N ALA A 295 22.43 10.34 -1.43
CA ALA A 295 23.17 11.51 -1.93
C ALA A 295 22.53 12.89 -1.63
N GLY A 296 22.00 13.08 -0.42
CA GLY A 296 21.44 14.38 0.02
C GLY A 296 19.98 14.60 -0.36
N ILE A 297 19.36 13.65 -1.07
CA ILE A 297 17.91 13.62 -1.30
C ILE A 297 17.32 12.45 -0.52
N ALA A 298 16.47 12.75 0.46
CA ALA A 298 15.82 11.76 1.30
C ALA A 298 14.75 10.98 0.51
N VAL A 299 13.96 11.69 -0.28
CA VAL A 299 12.94 11.15 -1.19
C VAL A 299 12.69 12.14 -2.32
N ARG A 300 12.44 11.62 -3.53
CA ARG A 300 11.90 12.38 -4.66
C ARG A 300 10.63 11.70 -5.14
N TYR A 301 9.59 12.48 -5.42
CA TYR A 301 8.34 11.94 -5.92
C TYR A 301 7.61 12.91 -6.83
N ALA A 302 6.61 12.41 -7.55
CA ALA A 302 5.67 13.22 -8.32
C ALA A 302 4.25 12.69 -8.12
N ALA A 303 3.31 13.61 -7.94
CA ALA A 303 1.88 13.33 -7.87
C ALA A 303 1.22 13.51 -9.23
N SER A 304 0.18 12.73 -9.51
CA SER A 304 -0.69 12.92 -10.67
C SER A 304 -1.29 14.33 -10.66
N GLY A 305 -1.33 14.98 -11.84
CA GLY A 305 -1.72 16.39 -11.95
C GLY A 305 -0.67 17.38 -11.45
N GLY A 306 0.47 16.94 -10.91
CA GLY A 306 1.58 17.78 -10.47
C GLY A 306 1.38 18.45 -9.11
N ALA A 307 0.25 18.22 -8.44
CA ALA A 307 -0.09 18.79 -7.15
C ALA A 307 -0.60 17.70 -6.20
N GLY A 308 -0.41 17.88 -4.90
CA GLY A 308 -0.80 16.89 -3.90
C GLY A 308 -0.39 17.27 -2.48
N THR A 309 -0.78 16.40 -1.55
CA THR A 309 -0.36 16.42 -0.16
C THR A 309 0.11 15.03 0.26
N GLU A 310 1.35 14.95 0.73
CA GLU A 310 2.00 13.71 1.15
C GLU A 310 2.42 13.76 2.62
N ARG A 311 2.25 12.62 3.30
CA ARG A 311 2.81 12.37 4.63
C ARG A 311 4.00 11.45 4.49
N ILE A 312 5.16 11.88 4.96
CA ILE A 312 6.43 11.17 4.75
C ILE A 312 7.15 10.99 6.08
N LYS A 313 7.38 9.73 6.46
CA LYS A 313 8.31 9.39 7.55
C LYS A 313 9.72 9.60 7.06
N LEU A 314 10.51 10.37 7.80
CA LEU A 314 11.91 10.62 7.49
C LEU A 314 12.80 10.23 8.67
N ALA A 315 13.99 9.74 8.35
CA ALA A 315 14.99 9.41 9.38
C ALA A 315 15.53 10.67 10.10
N ALA A 316 15.44 11.84 9.46
CA ALA A 316 15.85 13.12 10.01
C ALA A 316 15.01 14.27 9.44
N ARG A 317 15.02 15.42 10.13
CA ARG A 317 14.35 16.64 9.68
C ARG A 317 14.88 17.06 8.29
N PRO A 318 14.01 17.45 7.35
CA PRO A 318 14.43 18.01 6.07
C PRO A 318 15.34 19.23 6.23
N ALA A 319 16.35 19.34 5.37
CA ALA A 319 17.13 20.57 5.21
C ALA A 319 16.32 21.62 4.42
N ALA A 320 15.64 21.17 3.37
CA ALA A 320 14.69 21.93 2.57
C ALA A 320 13.75 20.97 1.85
N VAL A 321 12.63 21.49 1.36
CA VAL A 321 11.73 20.77 0.45
C VAL A 321 11.61 21.62 -0.82
N MET A 322 11.82 21.01 -1.97
CA MET A 322 11.73 21.66 -3.28
C MET A 322 10.54 21.11 -4.05
N ALA A 323 9.80 21.96 -4.75
CA ALA A 323 8.71 21.59 -5.64
C ALA A 323 8.91 22.28 -6.99
N GLY A 324 8.99 21.52 -8.08
CA GLY A 324 9.28 22.07 -9.41
C GLY A 324 10.60 22.85 -9.49
N GLY A 325 11.56 22.55 -8.61
CA GLY A 325 12.84 23.24 -8.48
C GLY A 325 12.83 24.51 -7.63
N ALA A 326 11.69 24.92 -7.07
CA ALA A 326 11.57 26.06 -6.16
C ALA A 326 11.42 25.59 -4.70
N PRO A 327 11.98 26.29 -3.70
CA PRO A 327 11.82 25.91 -2.30
C PRO A 327 10.38 26.14 -1.81
N LEU A 328 9.82 25.15 -1.11
CA LEU A 328 8.58 25.30 -0.36
C LEU A 328 8.84 25.88 1.03
N PRO A 329 7.97 26.80 1.51
CA PRO A 329 8.11 27.36 2.85
C PRO A 329 7.85 26.29 3.93
N GLU A 330 8.64 26.33 5.00
CA GLU A 330 8.31 25.58 6.21
C GLU A 330 7.20 26.28 6.98
N LEU A 331 6.20 25.53 7.44
CA LEU A 331 5.02 26.02 8.14
C LEU A 331 5.06 25.59 9.60
N ALA A 332 4.42 26.39 10.47
CA ALA A 332 4.31 26.09 11.90
C ALA A 332 3.29 24.99 12.24
N GLN A 333 2.40 24.67 11.29
CA GLN A 333 1.34 23.67 11.40
C GLN A 333 1.15 23.00 10.04
N GLU A 334 0.39 21.90 10.01
CA GLU A 334 0.13 21.19 8.75
C GLU A 334 -0.47 22.12 7.67
N PRO A 335 -0.09 21.95 6.39
CA PRO A 335 -0.35 22.97 5.36
C PRO A 335 -1.84 23.19 5.01
N GLY A 336 -2.72 22.23 5.32
CA GLY A 336 -4.17 22.36 5.07
C GLY A 336 -4.53 22.68 3.60
N GLY A 337 -3.69 22.29 2.64
CA GLY A 337 -3.83 22.56 1.21
C GLY A 337 -3.10 23.79 0.68
N ALA A 338 -2.40 24.56 1.52
CA ALA A 338 -1.50 25.62 1.07
C ALA A 338 -0.11 25.06 0.73
N ASP A 339 0.55 25.60 -0.30
CA ASP A 339 1.93 25.21 -0.64
C ASP A 339 2.87 25.45 0.55
N GLY A 340 3.56 24.38 0.97
CA GLY A 340 4.45 24.41 2.13
C GLY A 340 4.63 23.03 2.75
N TRP A 341 5.49 22.96 3.75
CA TRP A 341 5.74 21.73 4.49
C TRP A 341 5.81 21.94 5.99
N TYR A 342 5.33 20.97 6.75
CA TYR A 342 5.38 20.94 8.22
C TYR A 342 6.21 19.74 8.67
N TRP A 343 6.95 19.90 9.77
CA TRP A 343 7.74 18.83 10.38
C TRP A 343 7.31 18.57 11.82
N ASP A 344 6.92 17.33 12.09
CA ASP A 344 6.68 16.84 13.44
C ASP A 344 7.93 16.11 13.97
N PRO A 345 8.69 16.71 14.91
CA PRO A 345 9.85 16.06 15.49
C PRO A 345 9.51 14.89 16.42
N GLY A 346 8.27 14.82 16.95
CA GLY A 346 7.83 13.75 17.83
C GLY A 346 7.61 12.45 17.07
N THR A 347 7.05 12.54 15.86
CA THR A 347 6.78 11.37 15.00
C THR A 347 7.80 11.19 13.88
N GLY A 348 8.63 12.19 13.59
CA GLY A 348 9.55 12.20 12.45
C GLY A 348 8.84 12.25 11.10
N VAL A 349 7.63 12.83 11.06
CA VAL A 349 6.81 12.94 9.85
C VAL A 349 6.88 14.36 9.29
N ALA A 350 7.12 14.46 7.98
CA ALA A 350 6.88 15.66 7.21
C ALA A 350 5.52 15.58 6.50
N VAL A 351 4.75 16.66 6.55
CA VAL A 351 3.52 16.83 5.75
C VAL A 351 3.80 17.90 4.72
N ILE A 352 3.77 17.54 3.45
CA ILE A 352 4.15 18.42 2.34
C ILE A 352 2.94 18.60 1.45
N SER A 353 2.56 19.85 1.18
CA SER A 353 1.54 20.19 0.20
C SER A 353 2.15 21.06 -0.89
N HIS A 354 1.83 20.78 -2.14
CA HIS A 354 2.46 21.41 -3.29
C HIS A 354 1.50 21.52 -4.48
N SER A 355 1.61 22.62 -5.23
CA SER A 355 0.85 22.87 -6.46
C SER A 355 1.60 22.48 -7.74
N VAL A 356 2.91 22.22 -7.62
CA VAL A 356 3.80 21.85 -8.72
C VAL A 356 4.76 20.74 -8.31
N GLY A 357 5.23 19.93 -9.26
CA GLY A 357 6.14 18.81 -9.02
C GLY A 357 7.24 18.71 -10.09
N PRO A 358 8.19 17.76 -9.94
CA PRO A 358 8.34 16.82 -8.83
C PRO A 358 8.74 17.50 -7.53
N VAL A 359 8.54 16.79 -6.41
CA VAL A 359 8.99 17.21 -5.08
C VAL A 359 10.30 16.50 -4.74
N GLU A 360 11.26 17.23 -4.17
CA GLU A 360 12.50 16.71 -3.61
C GLU A 360 12.63 17.13 -2.15
N VAL A 361 12.73 16.15 -1.26
CA VAL A 361 13.02 16.38 0.16
C VAL A 361 14.52 16.26 0.36
N GLN A 362 15.17 17.38 0.66
CA GLN A 362 16.61 17.43 0.87
C GLN A 362 16.94 16.98 2.29
N ALA A 363 17.91 16.07 2.42
CA ALA A 363 18.41 15.60 3.70
C ALA A 363 19.48 16.56 4.23
N VAL A 364 19.53 16.75 5.56
CA VAL A 364 20.67 17.43 6.19
C VAL A 364 21.91 16.56 6.02
N VAL A 365 22.83 17.01 5.16
CA VAL A 365 24.16 16.39 5.02
C VAL A 365 25.04 16.95 6.14
N SER A 366 24.97 16.36 7.33
CA SER A 366 25.90 16.69 8.41
C SER A 366 27.24 16.00 8.15
N GLY A 367 28.12 16.68 7.41
CA GLY A 367 29.46 16.20 7.08
C GLY A 367 29.46 15.13 5.99
N VAL A 368 30.57 15.07 5.22
CA VAL A 368 30.92 13.88 4.45
C VAL A 368 30.75 12.69 5.39
N PRO A 369 30.04 11.62 5.01
CA PRO A 369 30.12 10.40 5.78
C PRO A 369 31.59 10.02 5.79
N ASP A 370 32.28 10.24 6.91
CA ASP A 370 33.41 9.39 7.26
C ASP A 370 32.89 7.99 7.03
N ALA A 371 33.52 7.29 6.09
CA ALA A 371 33.18 5.93 5.71
C ALA A 371 32.89 5.17 7.00
N GLN A 372 31.61 4.98 7.31
CA GLN A 372 31.23 4.26 8.52
C GLN A 372 31.69 2.84 8.29
N SER A 373 32.86 2.54 8.86
CA SER A 373 33.26 1.21 9.27
C SER A 373 32.24 0.73 10.29
N GLY A 374 31.08 0.31 9.78
CA GLY A 374 30.01 -0.35 10.49
C GLY A 374 29.82 -1.75 9.90
N SER A 375 30.47 -2.72 10.57
CA SER A 375 30.33 -4.18 10.44
C SER A 375 30.19 -4.79 9.03
N GLY A 376 31.34 -5.12 8.41
CA GLY A 376 31.58 -6.44 7.80
C GLY A 376 30.74 -6.92 6.61
N GLY A 377 29.88 -6.10 6.01
CA GLY A 377 28.98 -6.52 4.92
C GLY A 377 29.48 -6.17 3.52
N LEU A 378 29.36 -7.09 2.58
CA LEU A 378 29.60 -6.90 1.15
C LEU A 378 28.47 -6.07 0.53
N ARG A 379 28.80 -4.93 -0.09
CA ARG A 379 27.85 -4.08 -0.86
C ARG A 379 28.31 -3.95 -2.30
N LEU A 380 27.35 -3.79 -3.21
CA LEU A 380 27.60 -3.60 -4.64
C LEU A 380 26.66 -2.50 -5.16
N HIS A 381 27.24 -1.45 -5.73
CA HIS A 381 26.55 -0.41 -6.48
C HIS A 381 27.01 -0.43 -7.94
N ALA A 382 26.12 -0.07 -8.85
CA ALA A 382 26.43 -0.03 -10.28
C ALA A 382 25.87 1.24 -10.91
N GLU A 383 26.70 1.96 -11.64
CA GLU A 383 26.37 3.19 -12.33
C GLU A 383 26.66 3.01 -13.82
N THR A 384 25.67 3.28 -14.67
CA THR A 384 25.87 3.30 -16.13
C THR A 384 26.19 4.72 -16.56
N ALA A 385 27.44 4.99 -16.92
CA ALA A 385 27.83 6.28 -17.46
C ALA A 385 27.40 6.42 -18.93
N SER A 386 27.15 7.66 -19.38
CA SER A 386 26.84 8.00 -20.78
C SER A 386 27.97 7.66 -21.77
N THR A 387 29.15 7.32 -21.26
CA THR A 387 30.36 6.95 -22.01
C THR A 387 30.37 5.52 -22.53
N GLY A 388 29.34 4.71 -22.24
CA GLY A 388 29.28 3.31 -22.66
C GLY A 388 30.21 2.41 -21.83
N VAL A 389 30.41 2.74 -20.56
CA VAL A 389 31.09 1.91 -19.56
C VAL A 389 30.21 1.89 -18.30
N VAL A 390 30.11 0.74 -17.67
CA VAL A 390 29.41 0.55 -16.40
C VAL A 390 30.44 0.52 -15.28
N THR A 391 30.33 1.44 -14.34
CA THR A 391 31.15 1.51 -13.14
C THR A 391 30.51 0.68 -12.04
N LEU A 392 31.28 -0.20 -11.42
CA LEU A 392 30.84 -1.16 -10.42
C LEU A 392 31.62 -0.93 -9.14
N GLU A 393 30.96 -0.37 -8.14
CA GLU A 393 31.56 -0.09 -6.85
C GLU A 393 31.24 -1.22 -5.87
N VAL A 394 32.28 -1.90 -5.38
CA VAL A 394 32.19 -2.99 -4.41
C VAL A 394 32.80 -2.54 -3.09
N SER A 395 32.01 -2.54 -2.03
CA SER A 395 32.51 -2.32 -0.67
C SER A 395 32.59 -3.65 0.06
N THR A 396 33.77 -4.01 0.57
CA THR A 396 33.98 -5.21 1.39
C THR A 396 34.49 -4.82 2.77
N GLY A 397 33.91 -5.44 3.81
CA GLY A 397 34.30 -5.23 5.21
C GLY A 397 35.38 -6.20 5.73
N ILE A 398 35.94 -7.02 4.84
CA ILE A 398 36.91 -8.07 5.15
C ILE A 398 37.96 -8.18 4.04
N ASP A 399 39.19 -8.48 4.44
CA ASP A 399 40.28 -8.81 3.52
C ASP A 399 40.05 -10.21 2.94
N GLY A 400 40.17 -10.36 1.61
CA GLY A 400 40.01 -11.66 0.98
C GLY A 400 39.71 -11.61 -0.50
N PRO A 401 39.43 -12.78 -1.12
CA PRO A 401 39.07 -12.84 -2.53
C PRO A 401 37.66 -12.27 -2.74
N VAL A 402 37.56 -11.29 -3.63
CA VAL A 402 36.29 -10.76 -4.13
C VAL A 402 36.12 -11.18 -5.59
N SER A 403 34.99 -11.79 -5.92
CA SER A 403 34.64 -12.08 -7.32
C SER A 403 33.44 -11.26 -7.74
N LEU A 404 33.53 -10.56 -8.87
CA LEU A 404 32.41 -9.89 -9.47
C LEU A 404 32.10 -10.52 -10.84
N GLU A 405 30.81 -10.82 -11.08
CA GLU A 405 30.35 -11.54 -12.26
C GLU A 405 29.11 -10.88 -12.85
N VAL A 406 29.09 -10.77 -14.18
CA VAL A 406 27.98 -10.22 -14.97
C VAL A 406 27.20 -11.36 -15.61
N TYR A 407 25.89 -11.30 -15.54
CA TYR A 407 24.94 -12.31 -16.02
C TYR A 407 23.87 -11.67 -16.91
N ASP A 408 23.37 -12.43 -17.89
CA ASP A 408 22.12 -12.09 -18.58
C ASP A 408 20.90 -12.54 -17.77
N LEU A 409 19.71 -12.10 -18.17
CA LEU A 409 18.44 -12.44 -17.50
C LEU A 409 18.09 -13.94 -17.55
N ARG A 410 18.77 -14.73 -18.38
CA ARG A 410 18.61 -16.20 -18.42
C ARG A 410 19.56 -16.91 -17.45
N GLY A 411 20.31 -16.15 -16.64
CA GLY A 411 21.28 -16.67 -15.68
C GLY A 411 22.60 -17.11 -16.31
N ARG A 412 22.84 -16.84 -17.61
CA ARG A 412 24.11 -17.19 -18.25
C ARG A 412 25.15 -16.13 -17.92
N ARG A 413 26.30 -16.57 -17.41
CA ARG A 413 27.44 -15.70 -17.09
C ARG A 413 28.05 -15.12 -18.37
N ILE A 414 28.09 -13.80 -18.44
CA ILE A 414 28.62 -13.00 -19.54
C ILE A 414 30.11 -12.73 -19.37
N ARG A 415 30.51 -12.32 -18.17
CA ARG A 415 31.91 -11.98 -17.87
C ARG A 415 32.18 -12.06 -16.37
N ARG A 416 33.43 -12.38 -16.03
CA ARG A 416 33.97 -12.23 -14.68
C ARG A 416 34.90 -11.03 -14.66
N LEU A 417 34.73 -10.16 -13.68
CA LEU A 417 35.54 -8.97 -13.43
C LEU A 417 36.17 -9.20 -12.06
N THR A 418 37.45 -9.58 -12.03
CA THR A 418 38.14 -9.90 -10.77
C THR A 418 39.11 -8.76 -10.46
N PRO A 419 38.99 -8.06 -9.32
CA PRO A 419 39.93 -7.00 -8.92
C PRO A 419 41.34 -7.54 -8.56
N GLY A 420 41.48 -8.84 -8.27
CA GLY A 420 42.76 -9.49 -7.97
C GLY A 420 42.57 -10.75 -7.11
N PRO A 421 43.63 -11.51 -6.79
CA PRO A 421 43.54 -12.70 -5.94
C PRO A 421 43.25 -12.38 -4.47
N GLN A 422 43.55 -11.16 -4.02
CA GLN A 422 43.31 -10.69 -2.65
C GLN A 422 43.02 -9.19 -2.66
N VAL A 423 41.96 -8.80 -1.99
CA VAL A 423 41.45 -7.42 -1.93
C VAL A 423 41.40 -7.00 -0.47
N SER A 424 41.89 -5.80 -0.16
CA SER A 424 41.81 -5.24 1.19
C SER A 424 40.39 -4.75 1.50
N THR A 425 40.05 -4.67 2.78
CA THR A 425 38.86 -4.00 3.28
C THR A 425 38.77 -2.59 2.70
N GLY A 426 37.58 -2.18 2.25
CA GLY A 426 37.36 -0.89 1.61
C GLY A 426 36.52 -0.95 0.34
N VAL A 427 36.54 0.15 -0.40
CA VAL A 427 35.79 0.35 -1.65
C VAL A 427 36.69 0.06 -2.85
N HIS A 428 36.19 -0.72 -3.80
CA HIS A 428 36.87 -1.14 -5.01
C HIS A 428 36.01 -0.85 -6.22
N VAL A 429 36.58 -0.17 -7.21
CA VAL A 429 35.87 0.23 -8.42
C VAL A 429 36.36 -0.63 -9.59
N LEU A 430 35.42 -1.27 -10.27
CA LEU A 430 35.64 -2.05 -11.48
C LEU A 430 34.81 -1.47 -12.63
N GLU A 431 35.29 -1.67 -13.85
CA GLU A 431 34.59 -1.22 -15.04
C GLU A 431 34.16 -2.41 -15.91
N TRP A 432 32.97 -2.30 -16.50
CA TRP A 432 32.50 -3.19 -17.55
C TRP A 432 32.15 -2.42 -18.81
N ASP A 433 32.85 -2.73 -19.89
CA ASP A 433 32.72 -2.11 -21.21
C ASP A 433 31.69 -2.82 -22.12
N GLY A 434 30.78 -3.59 -21.53
CA GLY A 434 29.75 -4.31 -22.28
C GLY A 434 30.27 -5.45 -23.16
N ARG A 435 31.43 -6.03 -22.83
CA ARG A 435 31.97 -7.19 -23.55
C ARG A 435 31.86 -8.49 -22.76
N ASP A 436 31.67 -9.60 -23.48
CA ASP A 436 31.72 -10.96 -22.95
C ASP A 436 33.16 -11.46 -22.74
N THR A 437 33.33 -12.69 -22.25
CA THR A 437 34.65 -13.32 -22.06
C THR A 437 35.45 -13.53 -23.34
N ALA A 438 34.81 -13.51 -24.51
CA ALA A 438 35.46 -13.63 -25.82
C ALA A 438 35.80 -12.25 -26.44
N GLY A 439 35.59 -11.15 -25.69
CA GLY A 439 35.84 -9.79 -26.14
C GLY A 439 34.77 -9.24 -27.10
N ARG A 440 33.66 -9.95 -27.30
CA ARG A 440 32.57 -9.51 -28.17
C ARG A 440 31.62 -8.60 -27.40
N ARG A 441 31.14 -7.54 -28.04
CA ARG A 441 30.10 -6.67 -27.45
C ARG A 441 28.80 -7.45 -27.29
N VAL A 442 28.14 -7.28 -26.15
CA VAL A 442 26.82 -7.84 -25.87
C VAL A 442 25.71 -6.93 -26.40
N SER A 443 24.50 -7.46 -26.55
CA SER A 443 23.31 -6.71 -26.96
C SER A 443 22.91 -5.66 -25.93
N SER A 444 22.30 -4.56 -26.35
CA SER A 444 21.63 -3.64 -25.41
C SER A 444 20.59 -4.40 -24.59
N GLY A 445 20.50 -4.14 -23.29
CA GLY A 445 19.57 -4.84 -22.41
C GLY A 445 19.92 -4.75 -20.93
N VAL A 446 19.18 -5.51 -20.12
CA VAL A 446 19.38 -5.59 -18.67
C VAL A 446 20.34 -6.74 -18.35
N TYR A 447 21.30 -6.45 -17.48
CA TYR A 447 22.28 -7.38 -16.95
C TYR A 447 22.25 -7.38 -15.42
N LEU A 448 22.59 -8.52 -14.82
CA LEU A 448 22.72 -8.67 -13.38
C LEU A 448 24.20 -8.80 -13.04
N VAL A 449 24.66 -7.98 -12.10
CA VAL A 449 26.00 -8.05 -11.55
C VAL A 449 25.93 -8.67 -10.16
N GLN A 450 26.85 -9.57 -9.86
CA GLN A 450 26.94 -10.27 -8.59
C GLN A 450 28.34 -10.17 -8.03
N ALA A 451 28.48 -9.68 -6.80
CA ALA A 451 29.70 -9.75 -6.02
C ALA A 451 29.63 -10.89 -5.01
N ARG A 452 30.76 -11.57 -4.77
CA ARG A 452 30.93 -12.55 -3.68
C ARG A 452 32.22 -12.29 -2.93
N ALA A 453 32.16 -12.36 -1.61
CA ALA A 453 33.30 -12.24 -0.69
C ALA A 453 32.99 -13.00 0.61
N ALA A 454 33.89 -13.87 1.05
CA ALA A 454 33.77 -14.77 2.22
C ALA A 454 32.35 -15.24 2.57
N GLY A 455 31.68 -15.90 1.61
CA GLY A 455 30.34 -16.47 1.81
C GLY A 455 29.18 -15.47 1.73
N GLN A 456 29.45 -14.17 1.65
CA GLN A 456 28.45 -13.14 1.39
C GLN A 456 28.24 -12.92 -0.11
N ARG A 457 27.06 -12.44 -0.48
CA ARG A 457 26.66 -12.12 -1.86
C ARG A 457 25.93 -10.79 -1.92
N ALA A 458 26.28 -9.97 -2.89
CA ALA A 458 25.57 -8.73 -3.23
C ALA A 458 25.24 -8.72 -4.73
N THR A 459 24.14 -8.07 -5.12
CA THR A 459 23.70 -8.00 -6.53
C THR A 459 23.25 -6.60 -6.91
N ALA A 460 23.54 -6.21 -8.16
CA ALA A 460 23.07 -4.97 -8.76
C ALA A 460 22.50 -5.24 -10.16
N LYS A 461 21.51 -4.44 -10.56
CA LYS A 461 20.94 -4.47 -11.91
C LYS A 461 21.55 -3.34 -12.72
N VAL A 462 21.90 -3.63 -13.97
CA VAL A 462 22.54 -2.68 -14.88
C VAL A 462 21.81 -2.66 -16.21
N HIS A 463 21.65 -1.47 -16.77
CA HIS A 463 21.21 -1.27 -18.14
C HIS A 463 22.44 -1.01 -19.01
N TRP A 464 22.64 -1.84 -20.03
CA TRP A 464 23.71 -1.67 -21.02
C TRP A 464 23.09 -1.24 -22.36
N LEU A 465 23.70 -0.23 -22.98
CA LEU A 465 23.34 0.28 -24.30
C LEU A 465 24.60 0.28 -25.18
N ARG A 466 24.49 -0.30 -26.39
CA ARG A 466 25.60 -0.50 -27.32
C ARG A 466 26.11 0.78 -27.98
#